data_AF-A0A1Z8WTT2-F1
#
_entry.id   AF-A0A1Z8WTT2-F1
#
_cell.length_a   1.000
_cell.length_b   1.000
_cell.length_c   1.000
_cell.angle_alpha   90.00
_cell.angle_beta   90.00
_cell.angle_gamma   90.00
#
_symmetry.space_group_name_H-M   'P 1'
#
loop_
_entity.id
_entity.type
_entity.pdbx_description
1 polymer ?
#
loop_
_entity_poly.entity_id
_entity_poly.type
_entity_poly.pdbx_seq_one_letter_code
_entity_poly.pdbx_strand_id
1 'polypeptide(L)'
;MKHLRQYIRQILLTEGIKTIEDIPEGVKVEIDEFGYRTDINLSSSFDKTRFHKPYGTISIEEIDNEDKIGNCGGAWAIAMVTADQGWGPFLYDIAIEWATQNANGLIADRSEVSSDARRVWAYYLNNRTDVTAHQLDDPFNYLTPEGEDNCDQEMAGGRHQMYGGERDRGSDWVDSPLSKRYTKPPTTINALKAAGKWDNRGES
;
A
#
# COMPACT_ATOMS: atom_id res chain seq x y z
N MET A 1 -14.15 4.13 -25.24
CA MET A 1 -13.92 3.56 -23.88
C MET A 1 -13.96 2.00 -23.83
N LYS A 2 -13.72 1.27 -24.92
CA LYS A 2 -13.65 -0.22 -24.90
C LYS A 2 -12.26 -0.78 -24.59
N HIS A 3 -11.19 -0.04 -24.94
CA HIS A 3 -9.82 -0.53 -24.83
C HIS A 3 -9.22 -0.45 -23.40
N LEU A 4 -9.60 0.55 -22.59
CA LEU A 4 -9.13 0.67 -21.19
C LEU A 4 -9.63 -0.49 -20.31
N ARG A 5 -10.88 -0.92 -20.50
CA ARG A 5 -11.45 -2.11 -19.83
C ARG A 5 -10.84 -3.43 -20.31
N GLN A 6 -10.35 -3.48 -21.55
CA GLN A 6 -9.70 -4.68 -22.10
C GLN A 6 -8.27 -4.83 -21.59
N TYR A 7 -7.52 -3.74 -21.42
CA TYR A 7 -6.14 -3.78 -20.91
C TYR A 7 -6.10 -4.17 -19.42
N ILE A 8 -7.03 -3.65 -18.62
CA ILE A 8 -7.23 -4.07 -17.22
C ILE A 8 -7.59 -5.56 -17.18
N ARG A 9 -8.48 -6.05 -18.06
CA ARG A 9 -8.84 -7.48 -18.13
C ARG A 9 -7.70 -8.40 -18.58
N GLN A 10 -6.78 -7.95 -19.43
CA GLN A 10 -5.73 -8.81 -19.95
C GLN A 10 -4.62 -9.11 -18.93
N ILE A 11 -4.41 -8.23 -17.93
CA ILE A 11 -3.38 -8.39 -16.90
C ILE A 11 -3.95 -9.03 -15.62
N LEU A 12 -5.26 -8.88 -15.36
CA LEU A 12 -6.02 -9.61 -14.32
C LEU A 12 -6.12 -11.14 -14.56
N LEU A 13 -5.52 -11.66 -15.64
CA LEU A 13 -5.49 -13.08 -16.03
C LEU A 13 -4.31 -13.88 -15.44
N THR A 14 -3.61 -13.37 -14.42
CA THR A 14 -2.98 -14.25 -13.44
C THR A 14 -4.05 -14.65 -12.43
N GLU A 15 -4.61 -15.84 -12.65
CA GLU A 15 -5.74 -16.49 -11.97
C GLU A 15 -6.04 -15.99 -10.53
N GLY A 16 -7.22 -15.39 -10.35
CA GLY A 16 -7.87 -15.29 -9.04
C GLY A 16 -7.98 -13.90 -8.39
N ILE A 17 -7.56 -12.80 -9.03
CA ILE A 17 -7.75 -11.45 -8.45
C ILE A 17 -9.24 -11.12 -8.33
N LYS A 18 -9.63 -10.66 -7.14
CA LYS A 18 -11.01 -10.30 -6.80
C LYS A 18 -11.26 -8.81 -6.96
N THR A 19 -12.50 -8.49 -7.28
CA THR A 19 -12.98 -7.14 -7.60
C THR A 19 -14.23 -6.79 -6.78
N ILE A 20 -14.77 -5.58 -6.92
CA ILE A 20 -15.97 -5.14 -6.21
C ILE A 20 -17.17 -6.05 -6.51
N GLU A 21 -17.24 -6.56 -7.74
CA GLU A 21 -18.23 -7.49 -8.22
C GLU A 21 -18.17 -8.85 -7.52
N ASP A 22 -16.99 -9.24 -7.02
CA ASP A 22 -16.80 -10.49 -6.30
C ASP A 22 -17.13 -10.40 -4.81
N ILE A 23 -17.36 -9.20 -4.26
CA ILE A 23 -17.64 -9.02 -2.83
C ILE A 23 -19.00 -9.68 -2.54
N PRO A 24 -19.07 -10.70 -1.65
CA PRO A 24 -20.31 -11.40 -1.36
C PRO A 24 -21.41 -10.48 -0.80
N GLU A 25 -22.66 -10.92 -0.90
CA GLU A 25 -23.78 -10.21 -0.29
C GLU A 25 -23.58 -10.09 1.23
N GLY A 26 -23.82 -8.89 1.77
CA GLY A 26 -23.64 -8.59 3.19
C GLY A 26 -22.20 -8.34 3.63
N VAL A 27 -21.22 -8.46 2.74
CA VAL A 27 -19.81 -8.12 3.00
C VAL A 27 -19.54 -6.67 2.60
N LYS A 28 -18.76 -5.97 3.41
CA LYS A 28 -18.35 -4.58 3.18
C LYS A 28 -16.86 -4.42 3.42
N VAL A 29 -16.33 -3.32 2.90
CA VAL A 29 -15.05 -2.76 3.33
C VAL A 29 -15.33 -1.85 4.52
N GLU A 30 -14.73 -2.19 5.65
CA GLU A 30 -14.83 -1.49 6.93
C GLU A 30 -13.49 -0.80 7.22
N ILE A 31 -13.55 0.49 7.56
CA ILE A 31 -12.36 1.27 7.94
C ILE A 31 -12.40 1.55 9.44
N ASP A 32 -11.37 1.09 10.13
CA ASP A 32 -11.15 1.31 11.56
C ASP A 32 -9.89 2.17 11.74
N GLU A 33 -10.06 3.40 12.23
CA GLU A 33 -8.97 4.38 12.39
C GLU A 33 -8.56 4.48 13.87
N PHE A 34 -7.25 4.39 14.14
CA PHE A 34 -6.64 4.35 15.46
C PHE A 34 -5.56 5.45 15.65
N GLY A 35 -5.77 6.63 15.07
CA GLY A 35 -4.85 7.77 15.16
C GLY A 35 -3.57 7.59 14.34
N TYR A 36 -2.69 6.68 14.76
CA TYR A 36 -1.42 6.36 14.10
C TYR A 36 -1.51 5.15 13.15
N ARG A 37 -2.67 4.50 13.09
CA ARG A 37 -2.90 3.27 12.32
C ARG A 37 -4.31 3.26 11.74
N THR A 38 -4.47 2.68 10.57
CA THR A 38 -5.75 2.41 9.93
C THR A 38 -5.81 0.96 9.49
N ASP A 39 -6.86 0.27 9.92
CA ASP A 39 -7.18 -1.08 9.48
C ASP A 39 -8.30 -1.04 8.44
N ILE A 40 -8.06 -1.68 7.30
CA ILE A 40 -9.01 -1.80 6.20
C ILE A 40 -9.40 -3.27 6.11
N ASN A 41 -10.65 -3.55 6.49
CA ASN A 41 -11.16 -4.90 6.66
C ASN A 41 -12.21 -5.22 5.59
N LEU A 42 -12.08 -6.37 4.92
CA LEU A 42 -13.15 -6.94 4.09
C LEU A 42 -13.89 -8.01 4.90
N SER A 43 -15.03 -7.64 5.48
CA SER A 43 -15.74 -8.45 6.49
C SER A 43 -17.25 -8.41 6.28
N SER A 44 -17.93 -9.43 6.84
CA SER A 44 -19.39 -9.46 6.87
C SER A 44 -19.91 -8.40 7.84
N SER A 45 -20.75 -7.50 7.32
CA SER A 45 -21.43 -6.46 8.10
C SER A 45 -22.45 -7.01 9.11
N PHE A 46 -22.82 -8.29 8.97
CA PHE A 46 -23.88 -8.95 9.74
C PHE A 46 -23.38 -9.80 10.93
N ASP A 47 -22.08 -10.06 11.03
CA ASP A 47 -21.55 -10.97 12.05
C ASP A 47 -20.54 -10.25 12.96
N LYS A 48 -21.06 -9.59 14.00
CA LYS A 48 -20.26 -9.00 15.09
C LYS A 48 -19.75 -10.05 16.07
N THR A 49 -20.03 -11.33 15.85
CA THR A 49 -19.47 -12.39 16.69
C THR A 49 -18.01 -12.60 16.28
N ARG A 50 -17.11 -12.64 17.26
CA ARG A 50 -15.64 -12.64 17.10
C ARG A 50 -15.06 -13.90 16.42
N PHE A 51 -15.86 -14.64 15.65
CA PHE A 51 -15.54 -15.99 15.17
C PHE A 51 -15.47 -16.13 13.64
N HIS A 52 -15.85 -15.12 12.85
CA HIS A 52 -15.54 -15.11 11.42
C HIS A 52 -14.34 -14.19 11.13
N LYS A 53 -13.25 -14.81 10.66
CA LYS A 53 -12.07 -14.10 10.15
C LYS A 53 -12.48 -13.26 8.94
N PRO A 54 -12.04 -12.00 8.81
CA PRO A 54 -12.28 -11.22 7.60
C PRO A 54 -11.70 -11.93 6.38
N TYR A 55 -12.33 -11.73 5.21
CA TYR A 55 -11.79 -12.17 3.92
C TYR A 55 -10.42 -11.53 3.66
N GLY A 56 -10.15 -10.39 4.27
CA GLY A 56 -8.80 -9.91 4.46
C GLY A 56 -8.75 -8.61 5.24
N THR A 57 -7.55 -8.30 5.70
CA THR A 57 -7.18 -7.09 6.43
C THR A 57 -5.87 -6.57 5.84
N ILE A 58 -5.82 -5.28 5.60
CA ILE A 58 -4.58 -4.53 5.38
C ILE A 58 -4.52 -3.42 6.43
N SER A 59 -3.42 -3.40 7.16
CA SER A 59 -3.12 -2.39 8.17
C SER A 59 -2.03 -1.48 7.64
N ILE A 60 -2.26 -0.18 7.76
CA ILE A 60 -1.30 0.86 7.42
C ILE A 60 -1.08 1.77 8.62
N GLU A 61 0.12 2.29 8.76
CA GLU A 61 0.49 3.13 9.90
C GLU A 61 1.26 4.37 9.48
N GLU A 62 1.11 5.41 10.29
CA GLU A 62 1.97 6.57 10.23
C GLU A 62 3.40 6.13 10.56
N ILE A 63 4.35 6.65 9.80
CA ILE A 63 5.76 6.39 10.06
C ILE A 63 6.19 7.32 11.19
N ASP A 64 6.66 6.73 12.27
CA ASP A 64 7.23 7.53 13.35
C ASP A 64 8.50 8.23 12.82
N ASN A 65 8.51 9.56 12.95
CA ASN A 65 9.60 10.41 12.47
C ASN A 65 10.84 10.34 13.38
N GLU A 66 10.96 9.34 14.26
CA GLU A 66 12.13 9.11 15.13
C GLU A 66 13.38 8.77 14.30
N ASP A 67 14.00 9.79 13.69
CA ASP A 67 15.34 9.98 13.08
C ASP A 67 15.95 8.87 12.18
N LYS A 68 15.51 7.62 12.25
CA LYS A 68 16.11 6.46 11.59
C LYS A 68 15.43 6.11 10.28
N ILE A 69 14.11 6.29 10.22
CA ILE A 69 13.33 5.98 9.01
C ILE A 69 13.26 7.21 8.08
N GLY A 70 13.29 8.43 8.60
CA GLY A 70 13.09 9.66 7.82
C GLY A 70 11.62 9.97 7.59
N ASN A 71 11.33 11.11 6.96
CA ASN A 71 9.96 11.59 6.76
C ASN A 71 9.20 10.82 5.66
N CYS A 72 9.93 10.18 4.74
CA CYS A 72 9.38 9.40 3.62
C CYS A 72 8.35 10.17 2.79
N GLY A 73 8.48 11.49 2.70
CA GLY A 73 7.55 12.39 2.05
C GLY A 73 6.18 12.45 2.71
N GLY A 74 6.04 12.14 4.01
CA GLY A 74 4.76 12.06 4.71
C GLY A 74 3.89 10.88 4.26
N ALA A 75 4.52 9.79 3.79
CA ALA A 75 3.83 8.56 3.45
C ALA A 75 3.42 7.78 4.70
N TRP A 76 2.41 6.94 4.54
CA TRP A 76 2.13 5.86 5.49
C TRP A 76 2.74 4.56 4.99
N ALA A 77 3.05 3.64 5.90
CA ALA A 77 3.66 2.35 5.57
C ALA A 77 2.66 1.20 5.75
N ILE A 78 2.86 0.12 4.99
CA ILE A 78 2.24 -1.17 5.30
C ILE A 78 2.78 -1.67 6.63
N ALA A 79 1.88 -2.03 7.54
CA ALA A 79 2.21 -2.69 8.81
C ALA A 79 1.90 -4.20 8.75
N MET A 80 0.80 -4.58 8.09
CA MET A 80 0.37 -5.98 8.01
C MET A 80 -0.61 -6.18 6.86
N VAL A 81 -0.52 -7.35 6.20
CA VAL A 81 -1.52 -7.78 5.21
C VAL A 81 -1.82 -9.25 5.41
N THR A 82 -3.09 -9.59 5.53
CA THR A 82 -3.59 -10.97 5.49
C THR A 82 -4.86 -11.00 4.68
N ALA A 83 -4.92 -11.81 3.62
CA ALA A 83 -6.12 -11.92 2.80
C ALA A 83 -6.31 -13.33 2.26
N ASP A 84 -7.56 -13.72 2.10
CA ASP A 84 -7.94 -14.87 1.30
C ASP A 84 -7.48 -14.67 -0.15
N GLN A 85 -7.30 -15.79 -0.84
CA GLN A 85 -6.78 -15.81 -2.20
C GLN A 85 -7.56 -14.84 -3.10
N GLY A 86 -6.82 -13.92 -3.73
CA GLY A 86 -7.38 -12.95 -4.67
C GLY A 86 -7.74 -11.59 -4.10
N TRP A 87 -7.93 -11.47 -2.79
CA TRP A 87 -8.32 -10.20 -2.15
C TRP A 87 -7.14 -9.29 -1.80
N GLY A 88 -5.92 -9.82 -1.76
CA GLY A 88 -4.70 -9.04 -1.47
C GLY A 88 -4.57 -7.79 -2.36
N PRO A 89 -4.49 -7.92 -3.70
CA PRO A 89 -4.36 -6.77 -4.59
C PRO A 89 -5.50 -5.73 -4.45
N PHE A 90 -6.72 -6.21 -4.20
CA PHE A 90 -7.89 -5.37 -3.96
C PHE A 90 -7.72 -4.51 -2.69
N LEU A 91 -7.22 -5.09 -1.60
CA LEU A 91 -6.94 -4.36 -0.37
C LEU A 91 -5.78 -3.36 -0.53
N TYR A 92 -4.72 -3.71 -1.25
CA TYR A 92 -3.65 -2.76 -1.59
C TYR A 92 -4.16 -1.54 -2.36
N ASP A 93 -5.08 -1.74 -3.31
CA ASP A 93 -5.68 -0.63 -4.06
C ASP A 93 -6.41 0.35 -3.13
N ILE A 94 -7.17 -0.17 -2.16
CA ILE A 94 -7.88 0.66 -1.19
C ILE A 94 -6.89 1.36 -0.26
N ALA A 95 -5.84 0.65 0.20
CA ALA A 95 -4.82 1.24 1.07
C ALA A 95 -4.06 2.39 0.39
N ILE A 96 -3.66 2.24 -0.88
CA ILE A 96 -2.98 3.30 -1.62
C ILE A 96 -3.93 4.50 -1.82
N GLU A 97 -5.19 4.26 -2.18
CA GLU A 97 -6.17 5.34 -2.32
C GLU A 97 -6.43 6.05 -1.00
N TRP A 98 -6.63 5.32 0.10
CA TRP A 98 -6.86 5.89 1.42
C TRP A 98 -5.66 6.72 1.87
N ALA A 99 -4.44 6.19 1.75
CA ALA A 99 -3.22 6.90 2.13
C ALA A 99 -2.94 8.10 1.21
N THR A 100 -3.40 8.08 -0.04
CA THR A 100 -3.34 9.26 -0.92
C THR A 100 -4.28 10.38 -0.46
N GLN A 101 -5.44 10.02 0.12
CA GLN A 101 -6.43 11.01 0.56
C GLN A 101 -6.12 11.58 1.95
N ASN A 102 -5.52 10.78 2.83
CA ASN A 102 -5.34 11.12 4.25
C ASN A 102 -3.88 11.37 4.63
N ALA A 103 -2.94 11.05 3.75
CA ALA A 103 -1.51 11.30 3.89
C ALA A 103 -0.95 11.71 2.52
N ASN A 104 0.33 11.44 2.26
CA ASN A 104 0.95 11.74 0.97
C ASN A 104 1.15 10.49 0.09
N GLY A 105 0.43 9.40 0.38
CA GLY A 105 0.57 8.11 -0.30
C GLY A 105 1.07 6.99 0.61
N LEU A 106 1.33 5.84 0.00
CA LEU A 106 1.69 4.60 0.67
C LEU A 106 3.08 4.10 0.26
N ILE A 107 3.83 3.56 1.21
CA ILE A 107 5.10 2.87 0.98
C ILE A 107 5.04 1.42 1.48
N ALA A 108 6.02 0.63 1.06
CA ALA A 108 6.22 -0.70 1.61
C ALA A 108 6.61 -0.67 3.10
N ASP A 109 6.38 -1.78 3.79
CA ASP A 109 6.90 -2.05 5.14
C ASP A 109 8.41 -1.76 5.19
N ARG A 110 8.86 -1.09 6.25
CA ARG A 110 10.26 -0.67 6.47
C ARG A 110 11.08 -1.62 7.34
N SER A 111 10.47 -2.66 7.90
CA SER A 111 11.10 -3.67 8.73
C SER A 111 11.29 -4.99 7.98
N GLU A 112 10.25 -5.51 7.32
CA GLU A 112 10.34 -6.77 6.58
C GLU A 112 9.35 -6.81 5.41
N VAL A 113 9.83 -7.15 4.21
CA VAL A 113 8.99 -7.33 3.02
C VAL A 113 9.15 -8.76 2.52
N SER A 114 8.03 -9.49 2.42
CA SER A 114 8.03 -10.86 1.88
C SER A 114 8.33 -10.87 0.37
N SER A 115 8.72 -12.03 -0.16
CA SER A 115 8.88 -12.19 -1.62
C SER A 115 7.58 -11.93 -2.38
N ASP A 116 6.43 -12.24 -1.78
CA ASP A 116 5.10 -12.00 -2.35
C ASP A 116 4.76 -10.52 -2.39
N ALA A 117 5.01 -9.80 -1.29
CA ALA A 117 4.84 -8.36 -1.23
C ALA A 117 5.77 -7.61 -2.21
N ARG A 118 7.02 -8.06 -2.38
CA ARG A 118 7.92 -7.51 -3.42
C ARG A 118 7.32 -7.60 -4.82
N ARG A 119 6.66 -8.71 -5.15
CA ARG A 119 5.99 -8.88 -6.46
C ARG A 119 4.79 -7.95 -6.61
N VAL A 120 4.06 -7.68 -5.53
CA VAL A 120 2.97 -6.69 -5.54
C VAL A 120 3.52 -5.31 -5.88
N TRP A 121 4.53 -4.81 -5.17
CA TRP A 121 5.12 -3.51 -5.44
C TRP A 121 5.74 -3.41 -6.85
N ALA A 122 6.44 -4.45 -7.30
CA ALA A 122 6.95 -4.52 -8.68
C ALA A 122 5.83 -4.42 -9.72
N TYR A 123 4.69 -5.05 -9.47
CA TYR A 123 3.54 -4.96 -10.35
C TYR A 123 2.92 -3.56 -10.35
N TYR A 124 2.79 -2.91 -9.18
CA TYR A 124 2.32 -1.53 -9.10
C TYR A 124 3.23 -0.58 -9.90
N LEU A 125 4.55 -0.70 -9.76
CA LEU A 125 5.50 0.12 -10.49
C LEU A 125 5.43 -0.10 -12.03
N ASN A 126 5.36 -1.35 -12.47
CA ASN A 126 5.58 -1.69 -13.88
C ASN A 126 4.28 -1.82 -14.69
N ASN A 127 3.14 -2.07 -14.05
CA ASN A 127 1.91 -2.46 -14.74
C ASN A 127 0.70 -1.57 -14.43
N ARG A 128 0.73 -0.78 -13.34
CA ARG A 128 -0.41 0.03 -12.90
C ARG A 128 -0.27 1.48 -13.33
N THR A 129 -0.78 1.79 -14.52
CA THR A 129 -0.77 3.15 -15.09
C THR A 129 -1.65 4.14 -14.32
N ASP A 130 -2.57 3.65 -13.50
CA ASP A 130 -3.44 4.45 -12.63
C ASP A 130 -2.80 4.77 -11.27
N VAL A 131 -1.60 4.25 -11.00
CA VAL A 131 -0.81 4.52 -9.81
C VAL A 131 0.41 5.35 -10.18
N THR A 132 0.67 6.40 -9.41
CA THR A 132 1.86 7.25 -9.58
C THR A 132 2.89 6.86 -8.55
N ALA A 133 4.10 6.54 -8.99
CA ALA A 133 5.22 6.27 -8.11
C ALA A 133 6.12 7.52 -8.00
N HIS A 134 6.51 7.84 -6.78
CA HIS A 134 7.39 8.96 -6.43
C HIS A 134 8.66 8.36 -5.86
N GLN A 135 9.80 8.70 -6.46
CA GLN A 135 11.09 8.26 -5.92
C GLN A 135 11.31 8.91 -4.56
N LEU A 136 11.74 8.12 -3.58
CA LEU A 136 12.19 8.59 -2.28
C LEU A 136 13.72 8.59 -2.25
N ASP A 137 14.29 9.43 -1.39
CA ASP A 137 15.72 9.48 -1.16
C ASP A 137 16.15 8.59 0.02
N ASP A 138 17.45 8.39 0.19
CA ASP A 138 18.03 7.83 1.41
C ASP A 138 18.11 8.88 2.53
N PRO A 139 18.38 8.49 3.79
CA PRO A 139 18.48 9.45 4.90
C PRO A 139 19.64 10.46 4.79
N PHE A 140 20.44 10.41 3.73
CA PHE A 140 21.65 11.22 3.54
C PHE A 140 21.55 12.18 2.35
N ASN A 141 20.35 12.41 1.80
CA ASN A 141 20.13 13.34 0.68
C ASN A 141 20.95 12.95 -0.56
N TYR A 142 20.99 11.66 -0.91
CA TYR A 142 21.82 11.17 -2.02
C TYR A 142 21.29 11.55 -3.40
N LEU A 143 19.97 11.54 -3.60
CA LEU A 143 19.30 11.87 -4.85
C LEU A 143 18.91 13.36 -4.92
N THR A 144 18.47 13.93 -3.81
CA THR A 144 17.93 15.29 -3.69
C THR A 144 18.50 16.01 -2.47
N PRO A 145 18.71 17.33 -2.52
CA PRO A 145 19.32 18.07 -1.41
C PRO A 145 18.37 18.30 -0.22
N GLU A 146 17.05 18.22 -0.43
CA GLU A 146 16.02 18.36 0.60
C GLU A 146 15.76 17.03 1.32
N GLY A 147 15.52 17.08 2.64
CA GLY A 147 15.28 15.87 3.44
C GLY A 147 13.82 15.45 3.57
N GLU A 148 12.90 16.03 2.80
CA GLU A 148 11.45 15.76 2.92
C GLU A 148 11.11 14.34 2.45
N ASP A 149 11.75 13.84 1.40
CA ASP A 149 11.52 12.51 0.83
C ASP A 149 12.54 11.47 1.33
N ASN A 150 13.46 11.86 2.23
CA ASN A 150 14.38 10.94 2.90
C ASN A 150 13.61 9.83 3.59
N CYS A 151 13.98 8.62 3.24
CA CYS A 151 13.36 7.43 3.75
C CYS A 151 14.41 6.33 3.91
N ASP A 152 14.25 5.42 4.88
CA ASP A 152 15.10 4.25 4.97
C ASP A 152 14.90 3.36 3.73
N GLN A 153 16.02 3.06 3.06
CA GLN A 153 16.09 2.30 1.82
C GLN A 153 16.62 0.88 2.03
N GLU A 154 16.87 0.43 3.26
CA GLU A 154 17.39 -0.92 3.54
C GLU A 154 16.56 -2.00 2.84
N MET A 155 15.24 -1.91 2.95
CA MET A 155 14.31 -2.85 2.32
C MET A 155 14.35 -2.83 0.79
N ALA A 156 14.74 -1.70 0.19
CA ALA A 156 14.94 -1.55 -1.24
C ALA A 156 16.31 -2.08 -1.72
N GLY A 157 17.16 -2.55 -0.81
CA GLY A 157 18.54 -2.95 -1.09
C GLY A 157 19.55 -1.80 -0.97
N GLY A 158 19.10 -0.63 -0.48
CA GLY A 158 19.98 0.47 -0.09
C GLY A 158 20.80 0.09 1.14
N ARG A 159 22.03 0.58 1.26
CA ARG A 159 22.88 0.33 2.44
C ARG A 159 22.89 1.52 3.38
N HIS A 160 22.72 1.23 4.66
CA HIS A 160 22.80 2.21 5.74
C HIS A 160 24.25 2.42 6.20
N GLN A 161 24.71 3.67 6.32
CA GLN A 161 26.04 3.98 6.88
C GLN A 161 26.17 3.64 8.37
N MET A 162 25.06 3.59 9.14
CA MET A 162 25.14 3.34 10.59
C MET A 162 25.45 1.89 10.99
N TYR A 163 25.60 0.97 10.02
CA TYR A 163 26.22 -0.36 10.21
C TYR A 163 27.65 -0.48 9.65
N GLY A 164 28.32 0.65 9.33
CA GLY A 164 29.78 0.72 9.29
C GLY A 164 30.49 0.05 8.10
N GLY A 165 29.93 0.11 6.90
CA GLY A 165 30.61 -0.39 5.69
C GLY A 165 30.55 0.55 4.49
N GLU A 166 31.67 1.22 4.18
CA GLU A 166 31.90 1.85 2.87
C GLU A 166 32.14 0.77 1.81
N ARG A 167 31.10 0.11 1.29
CA ARG A 167 31.20 -0.61 0.01
C ARG A 167 29.88 -0.54 -0.75
N ASP A 168 29.96 0.06 -1.94
CA ASP A 168 28.98 0.16 -3.03
C ASP A 168 27.53 0.45 -2.62
N ARG A 169 27.16 1.75 -2.69
CA ARG A 169 25.78 2.19 -2.85
C ARG A 169 25.32 1.71 -4.23
N GLY A 170 24.69 0.53 -4.28
CA GLY A 170 24.23 -0.03 -5.54
C GLY A 170 23.27 0.93 -6.23
N SER A 171 23.53 1.27 -7.49
CA SER A 171 22.58 1.96 -8.38
C SER A 171 21.18 1.33 -8.39
N ASP A 172 21.07 0.08 -7.96
CA ASP A 172 19.90 -0.78 -8.11
C ASP A 172 18.77 -0.47 -7.12
N TRP A 173 19.04 0.19 -5.97
CA TRP A 173 17.97 0.49 -5.00
C TRP A 173 17.03 1.56 -5.53
N VAL A 174 17.54 2.51 -6.34
CA VAL A 174 16.72 3.56 -6.97
C VAL A 174 15.71 2.93 -7.93
N ASP A 175 16.07 1.83 -8.59
CA ASP A 175 15.15 1.10 -9.47
C ASP A 175 14.19 0.18 -8.71
N SER A 176 14.45 -0.08 -7.43
CA SER A 176 13.61 -0.93 -6.60
C SER A 176 12.18 -0.39 -6.50
N PRO A 177 11.16 -1.24 -6.61
CA PRO A 177 9.79 -0.84 -6.30
C PRO A 177 9.60 -0.44 -4.83
N LEU A 178 10.48 -0.88 -3.93
CA LEU A 178 10.37 -0.60 -2.50
C LEU A 178 10.96 0.77 -2.12
N SER A 179 11.69 1.42 -3.03
CA SER A 179 12.27 2.76 -2.80
C SER A 179 11.34 3.91 -3.17
N LYS A 180 10.07 3.61 -3.41
CA LYS A 180 9.09 4.56 -3.92
C LYS A 180 7.90 4.66 -2.99
N ARG A 181 7.29 5.83 -2.99
CA ARG A 181 5.96 6.10 -2.47
C ARG A 181 4.96 6.05 -3.60
N TYR A 182 3.78 5.51 -3.35
CA TYR A 182 2.74 5.31 -4.36
C TYR A 182 1.50 6.11 -4.00
N THR A 183 0.94 6.80 -5.00
CA THR A 183 -0.35 7.48 -4.89
C THR A 183 -1.32 7.02 -5.96
N LYS A 184 -2.61 7.03 -5.64
CA LYS A 184 -3.68 6.62 -6.54
C LYS A 184 -4.95 7.44 -6.29
N PRO A 185 -5.63 7.96 -7.34
CA PRO A 185 -6.94 8.60 -7.19
C PRO A 185 -7.98 7.62 -6.61
N PRO A 186 -9.00 8.09 -5.87
CA PRO A 186 -9.92 7.24 -5.09
C PRO A 186 -10.97 6.50 -5.95
N THR A 187 -10.55 5.75 -6.95
CA THR A 187 -11.42 5.07 -7.92
C THR A 187 -12.16 3.89 -7.31
N THR A 188 -11.45 3.02 -6.57
CA THR A 188 -12.01 1.84 -5.90
C THR A 188 -12.86 2.24 -4.71
N ILE A 189 -12.38 3.18 -3.88
CA ILE A 189 -13.12 3.72 -2.73
C ILE A 189 -14.45 4.35 -3.20
N ASN A 190 -14.42 5.16 -4.26
CA ASN A 190 -15.64 5.79 -4.77
C ASN A 190 -16.62 4.76 -5.35
N ALA A 191 -16.11 3.72 -6.02
CA ALA A 191 -16.95 2.64 -6.53
C ALA A 191 -17.58 1.81 -5.40
N LEU A 192 -16.84 1.54 -4.31
CA LEU A 192 -17.35 0.87 -3.11
C LEU A 192 -18.45 1.69 -2.43
N LYS A 193 -18.25 3.01 -2.28
CA LYS A 193 -19.25 3.93 -1.74
C LYS A 193 -20.52 3.95 -2.60
N ALA A 194 -20.37 4.07 -3.92
CA ALA A 194 -21.49 4.05 -4.85
C ALA A 194 -22.27 2.72 -4.84
N ALA A 195 -21.59 1.60 -4.56
CA ALA A 195 -22.20 0.28 -4.45
C ALA A 195 -22.79 -0.02 -3.05
N GLY A 196 -22.68 0.89 -2.08
CA GLY A 196 -23.11 0.65 -0.69
C GLY A 196 -22.26 -0.39 0.05
N LYS A 197 -21.05 -0.67 -0.42
CA LYS A 197 -20.10 -1.66 0.12
C LYS A 197 -18.99 -1.03 0.96
N TRP A 198 -19.13 0.23 1.35
CA TRP A 198 -18.20 0.99 2.20
C TRP A 198 -18.84 1.30 3.54
N ASP A 199 -18.10 1.10 4.64
CA ASP A 199 -18.49 1.42 6.01
C ASP A 199 -17.31 2.12 6.73
N ASN A 200 -17.51 3.36 7.19
CA ASN A 200 -16.49 4.08 7.96
C ASN A 200 -16.90 4.07 9.43
N ARG A 201 -16.08 3.48 10.29
CA ARG A 201 -16.36 3.36 11.73
C ARG A 201 -15.58 4.37 12.59
N GLY A 202 -14.83 5.28 11.96
CA GLY A 202 -13.99 6.28 12.63
C GLY A 202 -14.69 7.55 13.16
N GLU A 203 -16.01 7.69 13.03
CA GLU A 203 -16.75 8.81 13.63
C GLU A 203 -17.75 8.31 14.68
N SER A 204 -17.28 8.18 15.93
CA SER A 204 -18.12 8.14 17.13
C SER A 204 -17.64 9.15 18.16
#